data_AF-A0A542XSE7-F1
#
_entry.id   AF-A0A542XSE7-F1
#
_cell.length_a   1.000
_cell.length_b   1.000
_cell.length_c   1.000
_cell.angle_alpha   90.00
_cell.angle_beta   90.00
_cell.angle_gamma   90.00
#
_symmetry.space_group_name_H-M   'P 1'
#
loop_
_entity.id
_entity.type
_entity.pdbx_description
1 polymer ?
#
loop_
_entity_poly.entity_id
_entity_poly.type
_entity_poly.pdbx_seq_one_letter_code
_entity_poly.pdbx_strand_id
1 'polypeptide(L)'
;MNVAVCADVGSTYTKVAVVDLDGAGLVAAAAVPTTVDSDVLRGLDAAVAAATAGLRARDAPWYVCSSAGGGLRLAVVGYEHLVTAQAGRRVGLSAGANVVHVAAGRLGAAGLAAVRAARPDVLLLVGGTDGGDAETLTHNATRLARARWRVPVVLAGNADVREDLRGLLVSAGVPVTVAENVLPRIGVSAPAGARAAIREVFLRHVIGGKRLSRGQRFPRLVRAATPDAVLTGVELLADTLGGDLVVVDVGGATTDVYSVLTPDERETGPGREVAGSLWRARTVEGDLGVRWSAPGVVRAAVEERLLDAGDAEALAVAARRRAEDPGYLPVRAAERAADARIGALAATVALRRHARGAATGERAGRDLRDVRLLVGSGGVLRHAAPADAVGMLAGVLVDHGGGWPLPRAARPVVDVDYVLAAAGLLAGEHPVAARALTAPLRAGG
;
A
#
# COMPACT_ATOMS: atom_id res chain seq x y z
N MET A 1 6.74 -29.81 15.07
CA MET A 1 5.96 -29.13 14.02
C MET A 1 6.83 -28.00 13.54
N ASN A 2 7.12 -27.96 12.24
CA ASN A 2 7.95 -26.92 11.63
C ASN A 2 7.05 -25.76 11.24
N VAL A 3 6.99 -24.72 12.08
CA VAL A 3 6.05 -23.60 11.89
C VAL A 3 6.76 -22.25 11.91
N ALA A 4 6.17 -21.28 11.21
CA ALA A 4 6.52 -19.86 11.31
C ALA A 4 5.35 -19.05 11.88
N VAL A 5 5.69 -17.95 12.55
CA VAL A 5 4.72 -16.95 13.03
C VAL A 5 4.79 -15.75 12.09
N CYS A 6 3.74 -15.52 11.32
CA CYS A 6 3.59 -14.35 10.46
C CYS A 6 2.69 -13.33 11.15
N ALA A 7 3.17 -12.10 11.33
CA ALA A 7 2.42 -11.05 12.02
C ALA A 7 2.29 -9.79 11.16
N ASP A 8 1.07 -9.25 11.10
CA ASP A 8 0.75 -7.95 10.53
C ASP A 8 0.36 -7.00 11.67
N VAL A 9 1.24 -6.03 11.97
CA VAL A 9 0.94 -4.94 12.91
C VAL A 9 0.21 -3.82 12.15
N GLY A 10 -1.11 -3.97 12.05
CA GLY A 10 -2.01 -3.01 11.41
C GLY A 10 -2.26 -1.77 12.26
N SER A 11 -2.85 -0.73 11.66
CA SER A 11 -3.25 0.50 12.37
C SER A 11 -4.35 0.27 13.41
N THR A 12 -5.23 -0.70 13.20
CA THR A 12 -6.34 -1.03 14.12
C THR A 12 -6.16 -2.37 14.82
N TYR A 13 -5.76 -3.41 14.09
CA TYR A 13 -5.60 -4.76 14.62
C TYR A 13 -4.24 -5.33 14.25
N THR A 14 -3.61 -5.97 15.23
CA THR A 14 -2.44 -6.82 15.04
C THR A 14 -2.92 -8.24 14.80
N LYS A 15 -2.60 -8.80 13.63
CA LYS A 15 -3.07 -10.12 13.19
C LYS A 15 -1.88 -11.05 13.09
N VAL A 16 -2.05 -12.29 13.55
CA VAL A 16 -1.02 -13.32 13.54
C VAL A 16 -1.56 -14.57 12.90
N ALA A 17 -0.78 -15.16 11.99
CA ALA A 17 -0.98 -16.47 11.40
C ALA A 17 0.20 -17.37 11.78
N VAL A 18 -0.10 -18.56 12.30
CA VAL A 18 0.88 -19.65 12.49
C VAL A 18 0.78 -20.56 11.28
N VAL A 19 1.88 -20.72 10.57
CA VAL A 19 1.93 -21.37 9.25
C VAL A 19 2.81 -22.61 9.34
N ASP A 20 2.33 -23.72 8.81
CA ASP A 20 3.12 -24.93 8.62
C ASP A 20 4.07 -24.76 7.43
N LEU A 21 5.38 -24.87 7.70
CA LEU A 21 6.42 -24.66 6.71
C LEU A 21 6.64 -25.87 5.79
N ASP A 22 6.14 -27.04 6.17
CA ASP A 22 6.23 -28.27 5.38
C ASP A 22 5.10 -28.34 4.31
N GLY A 23 4.25 -27.30 4.25
CA GLY A 23 3.26 -27.10 3.19
C GLY A 23 1.82 -27.43 3.60
N ALA A 24 1.55 -27.66 4.89
CA ALA A 24 0.18 -27.95 5.36
C ALA A 24 -0.72 -26.70 5.47
N GLY A 25 -0.21 -25.51 5.22
CA GLY A 25 -0.98 -24.26 5.19
C GLY A 25 -1.13 -23.59 6.56
N LEU A 26 -2.30 -23.00 6.82
CA LEU A 26 -2.58 -22.26 8.06
C LEU A 26 -2.87 -23.23 9.22
N VAL A 27 -2.15 -23.09 10.32
CA VAL A 27 -2.30 -23.91 11.54
C VAL A 27 -3.22 -23.24 12.55
N ALA A 28 -3.00 -21.95 12.80
CA ALA A 28 -3.78 -21.16 13.74
C ALA A 28 -3.71 -19.67 13.38
N ALA A 29 -4.66 -18.89 13.83
CA ALA A 29 -4.63 -17.44 13.69
C ALA A 29 -5.22 -16.75 14.93
N ALA A 30 -4.76 -15.54 15.20
CA ALA A 30 -5.36 -14.66 16.20
C ALA A 30 -5.28 -13.20 15.75
N ALA A 31 -6.18 -12.38 16.28
CA ALA A 31 -6.14 -10.94 16.10
C ALA A 31 -6.46 -10.24 17.41
N VAL A 32 -5.73 -9.16 17.71
CA VAL A 32 -5.97 -8.31 18.88
C VAL A 32 -5.94 -6.84 18.46
N PRO A 33 -6.60 -5.93 19.18
CA PRO A 33 -6.46 -4.50 18.92
C PRO A 33 -4.99 -4.06 18.99
N THR A 34 -4.54 -3.29 18.00
CA THR A 34 -3.16 -2.77 18.00
C THR A 34 -2.98 -1.74 19.10
N THR A 35 -1.90 -1.87 19.86
CA THR A 35 -1.57 -0.99 20.99
C THR A 35 -0.78 0.26 20.56
N VAL A 36 -1.24 0.95 19.50
CA VAL A 36 -0.56 2.14 18.92
C VAL A 36 -0.38 3.28 19.92
N ASP A 37 -1.32 3.45 20.86
CA ASP A 37 -1.29 4.52 21.86
C ASP A 37 -0.37 4.23 23.05
N SER A 38 0.25 3.05 23.10
CA SER A 38 1.20 2.67 24.16
C SER A 38 2.51 2.12 23.61
N ASP A 39 2.55 0.84 23.27
CA ASP A 39 3.69 0.20 22.62
C ASP A 39 3.17 -0.98 21.78
N VAL A 40 3.40 -0.95 20.47
CA VAL A 40 2.90 -1.97 19.54
C VAL A 40 3.45 -3.37 19.83
N LEU A 41 4.59 -3.48 20.53
CA LEU A 41 5.13 -4.77 20.94
C LEU A 41 4.21 -5.51 21.91
N ARG A 42 3.45 -4.80 22.75
CA ARG A 42 2.50 -5.42 23.69
C ARG A 42 1.39 -6.14 22.92
N GLY A 43 0.80 -5.47 21.94
CA GLY A 43 -0.20 -6.05 21.05
C GLY A 43 0.36 -7.21 20.23
N LEU A 44 1.58 -7.06 19.70
CA LEU A 44 2.26 -8.14 18.96
C LEU A 44 2.50 -9.38 19.82
N ASP A 45 3.09 -9.23 21.00
CA ASP A 45 3.37 -10.35 21.90
C ASP A 45 2.08 -11.03 22.37
N ALA A 46 1.01 -10.26 22.64
CA ALA A 46 -0.30 -10.80 22.99
C ALA A 46 -0.94 -11.58 21.84
N ALA A 47 -0.88 -11.05 20.60
CA ALA A 47 -1.40 -11.74 19.43
C ALA A 47 -0.68 -13.06 19.16
N VAL A 48 0.66 -13.06 19.28
CA VAL A 48 1.45 -14.29 19.11
C VAL A 48 1.15 -15.29 20.21
N ALA A 49 1.06 -14.85 21.47
CA ALA A 49 0.68 -15.74 22.58
C ALA A 49 -0.70 -16.37 22.37
N ALA A 50 -1.68 -15.60 21.87
CA ALA A 50 -3.01 -16.10 21.56
C ALA A 50 -2.99 -17.11 20.40
N ALA A 51 -2.31 -16.80 19.29
CA ALA A 51 -2.23 -17.67 18.11
C ALA A 51 -1.46 -18.97 18.36
N THR A 52 -0.51 -18.96 19.30
CA THR A 52 0.33 -20.12 19.63
C THR A 52 -0.13 -20.88 20.88
N ALA A 53 -1.26 -20.50 21.48
CA ALA A 53 -1.81 -21.16 22.65
C ALA A 53 -2.08 -22.64 22.36
N GLY A 54 -1.47 -23.54 23.14
CA GLY A 54 -1.59 -24.98 22.95
C GLY A 54 -0.67 -25.59 21.88
N LEU A 55 0.13 -24.79 21.19
CA LEU A 55 1.08 -25.24 20.17
C LEU A 55 2.50 -25.35 20.71
N ARG A 56 3.27 -26.32 20.21
CA ARG A 56 4.72 -26.41 20.44
C ARG A 56 5.47 -25.50 19.47
N ALA A 57 5.31 -24.18 19.63
CA ALA A 57 5.81 -23.14 18.70
C ALA A 57 6.70 -22.07 19.38
N ARG A 58 7.29 -22.36 20.54
CA ARG A 58 8.06 -21.38 21.33
C ARG A 58 9.26 -20.77 20.57
N ASP A 59 9.92 -21.58 19.75
CA ASP A 59 11.12 -21.18 18.99
C ASP A 59 10.82 -20.90 17.51
N ALA A 60 9.54 -20.77 17.14
CA ALA A 60 9.14 -20.49 15.78
C ALA A 60 9.67 -19.12 15.32
N PRO A 61 10.26 -19.00 14.12
CA PRO A 61 10.72 -17.72 13.60
C PRO A 61 9.56 -16.76 13.35
N TRP A 62 9.78 -15.47 13.64
CA TRP A 62 8.80 -14.42 13.42
C TRP A 62 9.09 -13.68 12.11
N TYR A 63 8.07 -13.56 11.29
CA TYR A 63 8.03 -12.75 10.08
C TYR A 63 7.01 -11.65 10.32
N VAL A 64 7.46 -10.41 10.51
CA VAL A 64 6.58 -9.30 10.89
C VAL A 64 6.53 -8.27 9.77
N CYS A 65 5.33 -7.85 9.38
CA CYS A 65 5.11 -6.63 8.62
C CYS A 65 4.33 -5.61 9.46
N SER A 66 4.37 -4.34 9.05
CA SER A 66 3.65 -3.29 9.77
C SER A 66 3.12 -2.20 8.85
N SER A 67 1.95 -1.69 9.19
CA SER A 67 1.34 -0.47 8.65
C SER A 67 0.94 0.51 9.76
N ALA A 68 1.10 0.12 11.04
CA ALA A 68 1.07 1.05 12.15
C ALA A 68 2.11 2.17 11.92
N GLY A 69 1.74 3.42 12.26
CA GLY A 69 2.57 4.61 12.02
C GLY A 69 2.10 5.50 10.86
N GLY A 70 1.15 5.03 10.05
CA GLY A 70 0.56 5.78 8.93
C GLY A 70 1.27 5.58 7.60
N GLY A 71 0.63 6.05 6.51
CA GLY A 71 1.21 5.97 5.17
C GLY A 71 2.38 6.95 4.97
N LEU A 72 3.34 6.57 4.14
CA LEU A 72 4.52 7.38 3.84
C LEU A 72 4.15 8.69 3.12
N ARG A 73 4.45 9.86 3.69
CA ARG A 73 4.32 11.16 3.02
C ARG A 73 5.62 11.52 2.30
N LEU A 74 5.59 11.57 0.99
CA LEU A 74 6.75 11.85 0.15
C LEU A 74 6.69 13.26 -0.47
N ALA A 75 7.76 14.02 -0.34
CA ALA A 75 8.00 15.20 -1.17
C ALA A 75 8.97 14.86 -2.30
N VAL A 76 8.71 15.31 -3.52
CA VAL A 76 9.59 15.11 -4.68
C VAL A 76 10.13 16.46 -5.14
N VAL A 77 11.43 16.55 -5.34
CA VAL A 77 12.07 17.71 -5.96
C VAL A 77 12.87 17.23 -7.17
N GLY A 78 12.42 17.63 -8.35
CA GLY A 78 13.05 17.33 -9.64
C GLY A 78 13.95 18.44 -10.18
N TYR A 79 14.65 18.13 -11.26
CA TYR A 79 15.33 19.13 -12.10
C TYR A 79 14.33 19.94 -12.94
N GLU A 80 13.38 19.26 -13.59
CA GLU A 80 12.44 19.80 -14.57
C GLU A 80 11.04 19.26 -14.29
N HIS A 81 10.04 20.13 -14.34
CA HIS A 81 8.69 19.85 -13.82
C HIS A 81 7.99 18.75 -14.59
N LEU A 82 8.08 18.77 -15.92
CA LEU A 82 7.36 17.82 -16.78
C LEU A 82 8.06 16.48 -16.95
N VAL A 83 9.33 16.38 -16.54
CA VAL A 83 10.17 15.20 -16.82
C VAL A 83 10.64 14.53 -15.53
N THR A 84 11.66 15.08 -14.87
CA THR A 84 12.29 14.44 -13.71
C THR A 84 11.38 14.51 -12.47
N ALA A 85 10.67 15.62 -12.26
CA ALA A 85 9.72 15.70 -11.14
C ALA A 85 8.53 14.74 -11.32
N GLN A 86 8.00 14.58 -12.54
CA GLN A 86 6.96 13.58 -12.82
C GLN A 86 7.48 12.15 -12.70
N ALA A 87 8.72 11.88 -13.13
CA ALA A 87 9.34 10.57 -12.94
C ALA A 87 9.48 10.26 -11.44
N GLY A 88 9.99 11.20 -10.63
CA GLY A 88 10.05 11.06 -9.18
C GLY A 88 8.67 10.88 -8.52
N ARG A 89 7.64 11.61 -8.98
CA ARG A 89 6.25 11.43 -8.53
C ARG A 89 5.76 10.00 -8.80
N ARG A 90 5.98 9.49 -10.02
CA ARG A 90 5.60 8.11 -10.38
C ARG A 90 6.36 7.06 -9.57
N VAL A 91 7.65 7.27 -9.32
CA VAL A 91 8.43 6.42 -8.41
C VAL A 91 7.79 6.38 -7.03
N GLY A 92 7.47 7.55 -6.46
CA GLY A 92 6.81 7.66 -5.16
C GLY A 92 5.47 6.93 -5.09
N LEU A 93 4.59 7.15 -6.07
CA LEU A 93 3.30 6.46 -6.15
C LEU A 93 3.48 4.94 -6.26
N SER A 94 4.40 4.49 -7.12
CA SER A 94 4.72 3.06 -7.28
C SER A 94 5.42 2.44 -6.07
N ALA A 95 5.97 3.26 -5.17
CA ALA A 95 6.50 2.85 -3.86
C ALA A 95 5.40 2.80 -2.78
N GLY A 96 4.15 3.12 -3.12
CA GLY A 96 3.03 3.17 -2.18
C GLY A 96 3.00 4.42 -1.30
N ALA A 97 3.70 5.50 -1.70
CA ALA A 97 3.76 6.75 -0.95
C ALA A 97 2.62 7.70 -1.32
N ASN A 98 2.13 8.45 -0.34
CA ASN A 98 1.32 9.64 -0.56
C ASN A 98 2.24 10.81 -0.96
N VAL A 99 2.23 11.20 -2.24
CA VAL A 99 3.05 12.31 -2.73
C VAL A 99 2.39 13.64 -2.35
N VAL A 100 2.85 14.24 -1.25
CA VAL A 100 2.27 15.44 -0.64
C VAL A 100 2.81 16.74 -1.22
N HIS A 101 3.91 16.69 -1.96
CA HIS A 101 4.53 17.85 -2.59
C HIS A 101 5.36 17.46 -3.79
N VAL A 102 5.28 18.24 -4.87
CA VAL A 102 6.14 18.10 -6.06
C VAL A 102 6.65 19.48 -6.44
N ALA A 103 7.97 19.60 -6.55
CA ALA A 103 8.65 20.80 -7.02
C ALA A 103 9.68 20.44 -8.10
N ALA A 104 10.13 21.44 -8.85
CA ALA A 104 11.18 21.29 -9.84
C ALA A 104 12.09 22.53 -9.89
N GLY A 105 13.26 22.38 -10.48
CA GLY A 105 14.25 23.43 -10.62
C GLY A 105 15.02 23.72 -9.33
N ARG A 106 15.66 24.89 -9.30
CA ARG A 106 16.44 25.35 -8.14
C ARG A 106 15.52 25.77 -7.00
N LEU A 107 15.64 25.10 -5.86
CA LEU A 107 14.91 25.41 -4.63
C LEU A 107 15.31 26.79 -4.10
N GLY A 108 14.35 27.71 -4.17
CA GLY A 108 14.38 29.01 -3.48
C GLY A 108 13.96 28.90 -2.01
N ALA A 109 13.95 30.04 -1.31
CA ALA A 109 13.45 30.11 0.07
C ALA A 109 11.95 29.74 0.16
N ALA A 110 11.13 30.26 -0.76
CA ALA A 110 9.70 29.95 -0.85
C ALA A 110 9.46 28.45 -1.13
N GLY A 111 10.20 27.87 -2.08
CA GLY A 111 10.10 26.43 -2.38
C GLY A 111 10.41 25.57 -1.16
N LEU A 112 11.52 25.86 -0.46
CA LEU A 112 11.88 25.15 0.77
C LEU A 112 10.81 25.29 1.87
N ALA A 113 10.22 26.48 2.03
CA ALA A 113 9.13 26.71 2.97
C ALA A 113 7.88 25.88 2.61
N ALA A 114 7.54 25.80 1.32
CA ALA A 114 6.43 24.97 0.83
C ALA A 114 6.67 23.48 1.10
N VAL A 115 7.90 22.97 0.88
CA VAL A 115 8.24 21.58 1.21
C VAL A 115 8.07 21.32 2.71
N ARG A 116 8.48 22.24 3.59
CA ARG A 116 8.29 22.10 5.04
C ARG A 116 6.82 22.12 5.44
N ALA A 117 6.03 23.02 4.84
CA ALA A 117 4.60 23.15 5.11
C ALA A 117 3.83 21.86 4.75
N ALA A 118 4.27 21.15 3.70
CA ALA A 118 3.72 19.86 3.33
C ALA A 118 4.04 18.72 4.33
N ARG A 119 4.92 18.93 5.32
CA ARG A 119 5.30 17.95 6.36
C ARG A 119 5.58 16.55 5.80
N PRO A 120 6.56 16.39 4.88
CA PRO A 120 6.93 15.08 4.38
C PRO A 120 7.67 14.25 5.44
N ASP A 121 7.52 12.93 5.35
CA ASP A 121 8.30 11.96 6.12
C ASP A 121 9.62 11.61 5.40
N VAL A 122 9.65 11.74 4.07
CA VAL A 122 10.82 11.53 3.22
C VAL A 122 10.83 12.56 2.09
N LEU A 123 12.02 13.04 1.71
CA LEU A 123 12.24 13.86 0.54
C LEU A 123 13.01 13.07 -0.53
N LEU A 124 12.45 12.95 -1.73
CA LEU A 124 13.13 12.38 -2.90
C LEU A 124 13.75 13.52 -3.73
N LEU A 125 15.07 13.54 -3.81
CA LEU A 125 15.83 14.36 -4.76
C LEU A 125 16.09 13.56 -6.02
N VAL A 126 15.51 14.01 -7.13
CA VAL A 126 15.79 13.50 -8.48
C VAL A 126 16.25 14.66 -9.35
N GLY A 127 17.09 14.40 -10.36
CA GLY A 127 17.51 15.47 -11.25
C GLY A 127 18.79 15.15 -12.03
N GLY A 128 18.88 15.75 -13.21
CA GLY A 128 19.93 15.47 -14.19
C GLY A 128 19.83 14.07 -14.79
N THR A 129 20.35 13.92 -16.00
CA THR A 129 20.82 12.61 -16.48
C THR A 129 22.22 12.36 -15.92
N ASP A 130 22.66 11.12 -15.91
CA ASP A 130 24.06 10.81 -15.61
C ASP A 130 24.94 11.41 -16.73
N GLY A 131 26.04 12.07 -16.38
CA GLY A 131 26.83 12.87 -17.33
C GLY A 131 26.19 14.21 -17.77
N GLY A 132 25.01 14.56 -17.24
CA GLY A 132 24.23 15.74 -17.62
C GLY A 132 24.25 16.86 -16.58
N ASP A 133 23.11 17.54 -16.39
CA ASP A 133 22.99 18.61 -15.38
C ASP A 133 23.33 18.09 -13.98
N ALA A 134 24.35 18.70 -13.38
CA ALA A 134 24.71 18.50 -11.98
C ALA A 134 24.38 19.73 -11.12
N GLU A 135 24.20 20.90 -11.73
CA GLU A 135 24.12 22.17 -11.01
C GLU A 135 22.85 22.27 -10.17
N THR A 136 21.70 21.88 -10.72
CA THR A 136 20.42 22.03 -10.01
C THR A 136 20.35 21.07 -8.81
N LEU A 137 20.80 19.83 -9.01
CA LEU A 137 20.86 18.84 -7.94
C LEU A 137 21.81 19.29 -6.83
N THR A 138 22.99 19.80 -7.21
CA THR A 138 24.00 20.32 -6.27
C THR A 138 23.48 21.53 -5.50
N HIS A 139 22.83 22.48 -6.19
CA HIS A 139 22.18 23.63 -5.56
C HIS A 139 21.14 23.18 -4.53
N ASN A 140 20.25 22.26 -4.91
CA ASN A 140 19.17 21.77 -4.03
C ASN A 140 19.71 21.05 -2.80
N ALA A 141 20.69 20.15 -2.96
CA ALA A 141 21.35 19.47 -1.84
C ALA A 141 22.05 20.47 -0.91
N THR A 142 22.77 21.44 -1.46
CA THR A 142 23.43 22.52 -0.69
C THR A 142 22.42 23.34 0.10
N ARG A 143 21.26 23.66 -0.49
CA ARG A 143 20.19 24.39 0.19
C ARG A 143 19.60 23.61 1.36
N LEU A 144 19.40 22.30 1.20
CA LEU A 144 18.91 21.44 2.27
C LEU A 144 19.90 21.33 3.43
N ALA A 145 21.20 21.15 3.12
CA ALA A 145 22.26 21.12 4.12
C ALA A 145 22.32 22.43 4.93
N ARG A 146 22.36 23.59 4.25
CA ARG A 146 22.38 24.91 4.90
C ARG A 146 21.13 25.17 5.74
N ALA A 147 19.98 24.67 5.31
CA ALA A 147 18.72 24.83 6.03
C ALA A 147 18.56 23.86 7.22
N ARG A 148 19.59 23.07 7.56
CA ARG A 148 19.55 22.06 8.63
C ARG A 148 18.34 21.14 8.49
N TRP A 149 18.12 20.65 7.26
CA TRP A 149 17.05 19.69 6.99
C TRP A 149 17.23 18.42 7.84
N ARG A 150 16.15 17.89 8.42
CA ARG A 150 16.21 16.71 9.32
C ARG A 150 15.36 15.54 8.87
N VAL A 151 14.51 15.75 7.87
CA VAL A 151 13.71 14.68 7.27
C VAL A 151 14.65 13.85 6.37
N PRO A 152 14.59 12.51 6.40
CA PRO A 152 15.41 11.67 5.54
C PRO A 152 15.29 12.03 4.05
N VAL A 153 16.42 11.96 3.33
CA VAL A 153 16.52 12.27 1.90
C VAL A 153 16.91 10.99 1.14
N VAL A 154 16.14 10.66 0.10
CA VAL A 154 16.55 9.70 -0.94
C VAL A 154 17.19 10.50 -2.08
N LEU A 155 18.47 10.27 -2.35
CA LEU A 155 19.21 10.93 -3.43
C LEU A 155 19.31 9.98 -4.63
N ALA A 156 18.54 10.26 -5.67
CA ALA A 156 18.37 9.42 -6.86
C ALA A 156 18.52 10.26 -8.15
N GLY A 157 19.57 11.08 -8.22
CA GLY A 157 19.90 11.93 -9.37
C GLY A 157 21.30 11.62 -9.92
N ASN A 158 21.79 12.53 -10.76
CA ASN A 158 23.06 12.44 -11.50
C ASN A 158 24.18 11.72 -10.72
N ALA A 159 24.64 10.60 -11.27
CA ALA A 159 25.65 9.74 -10.67
C ALA A 159 26.98 10.43 -10.38
N ASP A 160 27.39 11.39 -11.19
CA ASP A 160 28.73 12.00 -11.13
C ASP A 160 28.95 12.82 -9.87
N VAL A 161 27.87 13.42 -9.33
CA VAL A 161 27.93 14.24 -8.11
C VAL A 161 27.33 13.56 -6.89
N ARG A 162 26.79 12.35 -7.04
CA ARG A 162 25.95 11.71 -6.02
C ARG A 162 26.68 11.45 -4.71
N GLU A 163 27.91 10.94 -4.75
CA GLU A 163 28.69 10.66 -3.54
C GLU A 163 29.15 11.94 -2.83
N ASP A 164 29.55 12.97 -3.57
CA ASP A 164 29.91 14.27 -2.99
C ASP A 164 28.71 14.92 -2.29
N LEU A 165 27.53 14.89 -2.94
CA LEU A 165 26.30 15.43 -2.36
C LEU A 165 25.83 14.60 -1.15
N ARG A 166 26.03 13.28 -1.17
CA ARG A 166 25.80 12.44 0.02
C ARG A 166 26.70 12.89 1.17
N GLY A 167 28.00 13.08 0.93
CA GLY A 167 28.94 13.58 1.94
C GLY A 167 28.55 14.95 2.50
N LEU A 168 28.15 15.88 1.63
CA LEU A 168 27.68 17.22 2.00
C LEU A 168 26.43 17.16 2.89
N LEU A 169 25.45 16.34 2.54
CA LEU A 169 24.20 16.24 3.31
C LEU A 169 24.43 15.53 4.66
N VAL A 170 25.21 14.45 4.67
CA VAL A 170 25.53 13.71 5.89
C VAL A 170 26.34 14.57 6.87
N SER A 171 27.33 15.33 6.40
CA SER A 171 28.10 16.26 7.24
C SER A 171 27.24 17.38 7.86
N ALA A 172 26.15 17.77 7.19
CA ALA A 172 25.14 18.68 7.74
C ALA A 172 24.13 17.99 8.69
N GLY A 173 24.25 16.68 8.92
CA GLY A 173 23.38 15.88 9.77
C GLY A 173 22.01 15.59 9.15
N VAL A 174 21.93 15.52 7.81
CA VAL A 174 20.77 15.04 7.07
C VAL A 174 20.89 13.52 6.90
N PRO A 175 19.89 12.71 7.28
CA PRO A 175 19.89 11.28 6.96
C PRO A 175 19.74 11.09 5.43
N VAL A 176 20.67 10.39 4.79
CA VAL A 176 20.65 10.19 3.33
C VAL A 176 20.72 8.71 2.98
N THR A 177 19.85 8.29 2.06
CA THR A 177 19.95 7.01 1.36
C THR A 177 20.17 7.29 -0.13
N VAL A 178 21.21 6.70 -0.70
CA VAL A 178 21.55 6.88 -2.11
C VAL A 178 20.87 5.78 -2.93
N ALA A 179 20.42 6.14 -4.13
CA ALA A 179 19.88 5.21 -5.11
C ALA A 179 20.39 5.54 -6.51
N GLU A 180 20.21 4.59 -7.43
CA GLU A 180 20.38 4.84 -8.86
C GLU A 180 19.53 6.00 -9.35
N ASN A 181 20.00 6.72 -10.36
CA ASN A 181 19.27 7.84 -10.93
C ASN A 181 17.94 7.36 -11.51
N VAL A 182 16.84 8.06 -11.20
CA VAL A 182 15.51 7.71 -11.73
C VAL A 182 15.44 7.88 -13.25
N LEU A 183 16.17 8.85 -13.80
CA LEU A 183 16.25 9.10 -15.24
C LEU A 183 17.73 9.22 -15.65
N PRO A 184 18.47 8.10 -15.74
CA PRO A 184 19.90 8.13 -16.00
C PRO A 184 20.22 8.68 -17.39
N ARG A 185 19.31 8.53 -18.37
CA ARG A 185 19.43 9.06 -19.74
C ARG A 185 18.08 9.58 -20.22
N ILE A 186 18.10 10.48 -21.21
CA ILE A 186 16.87 10.99 -21.84
C ILE A 186 16.06 9.80 -22.39
N GLY A 187 14.78 9.74 -22.02
CA GLY A 187 13.86 8.67 -22.45
C GLY A 187 14.07 7.33 -21.74
N VAL A 188 15.05 7.19 -20.84
CA VAL A 188 15.31 5.95 -20.08
C VAL A 188 14.94 6.15 -18.62
N SER A 189 14.05 5.29 -18.10
CA SER A 189 13.58 5.31 -16.72
C SER A 189 14.12 4.12 -15.93
N ALA A 190 14.73 4.36 -14.76
CA ALA A 190 15.26 3.35 -13.85
C ALA A 190 14.67 3.50 -12.43
N PRO A 191 13.37 3.20 -12.23
CA PRO A 191 12.66 3.50 -10.99
C PRO A 191 12.98 2.55 -9.83
N ALA A 192 13.58 1.38 -10.10
CA ALA A 192 13.70 0.29 -9.15
C ALA A 192 14.56 0.65 -7.92
N GLY A 193 15.75 1.22 -8.13
CA GLY A 193 16.64 1.61 -7.03
C GLY A 193 16.02 2.67 -6.12
N ALA A 194 15.44 3.73 -6.71
CA ALA A 194 14.79 4.77 -5.94
C ALA A 194 13.55 4.27 -5.18
N ARG A 195 12.75 3.37 -5.79
CA ARG A 195 11.61 2.73 -5.13
C ARG A 195 12.05 1.90 -3.92
N ALA A 196 13.12 1.11 -4.05
CA ALA A 196 13.67 0.32 -2.96
C ALA A 196 14.19 1.21 -1.82
N ALA A 197 14.93 2.28 -2.14
CA ALA A 197 15.43 3.23 -1.16
C ALA A 197 14.30 3.94 -0.39
N ILE A 198 13.22 4.34 -1.07
CA ILE A 198 12.05 4.94 -0.41
C ILE A 198 11.42 3.96 0.60
N ARG A 199 11.23 2.70 0.21
CA ARG A 199 10.70 1.65 1.09
C ARG A 199 11.62 1.39 2.29
N GLU A 200 12.92 1.31 2.07
CA GLU A 200 13.92 1.12 3.13
C GLU A 200 13.90 2.28 4.15
N VAL A 201 13.80 3.53 3.66
CA VAL A 201 13.71 4.70 4.53
C VAL A 201 12.39 4.70 5.31
N PHE A 202 11.28 4.34 4.68
CA PHE A 202 9.98 4.21 5.34
C PHE A 202 10.03 3.21 6.50
N LEU A 203 10.59 2.03 6.26
CA LEU A 203 10.71 0.99 7.28
C LEU A 203 11.60 1.44 8.45
N ARG A 204 12.75 2.04 8.17
CA ARG A 204 13.69 2.45 9.24
C ARG A 204 13.23 3.66 10.04
N HIS A 205 12.67 4.66 9.38
CA HIS A 205 12.46 5.98 10.00
C HIS A 205 11.01 6.26 10.39
N VAL A 206 10.03 5.66 9.71
CA VAL A 206 8.61 5.91 9.96
C VAL A 206 8.02 4.78 10.78
N ILE A 207 8.07 3.54 10.27
CA ILE A 207 7.57 2.36 10.97
C ILE A 207 8.49 2.01 12.14
N GLY A 208 9.80 1.93 11.91
CA GLY A 208 10.80 1.66 12.95
C GLY A 208 11.11 2.86 13.85
N GLY A 209 10.43 3.99 13.65
CA GLY A 209 10.65 5.21 14.42
C GLY A 209 10.22 5.08 15.88
N LYS A 210 10.72 5.98 16.74
CA LYS A 210 10.46 6.00 18.20
C LYS A 210 8.99 6.17 18.61
N ARG A 211 8.07 6.33 17.66
CA ARG A 211 6.65 6.59 17.92
C ARG A 211 5.84 5.32 18.18
N LEU A 212 6.26 4.16 17.66
CA LEU A 212 5.49 2.91 17.78
C LEU A 212 5.97 2.00 18.89
N SER A 213 7.28 2.00 19.17
CA SER A 213 7.87 1.23 20.27
C SER A 213 9.07 1.97 20.86
N ARG A 214 9.33 1.76 22.15
CA ARG A 214 10.41 2.45 22.88
C ARG A 214 11.80 1.81 22.66
N GLY A 215 11.87 0.62 22.07
CA GLY A 215 13.11 -0.16 21.91
C GLY A 215 13.45 -0.55 20.47
N GLN A 216 14.60 -1.19 20.29
CA GLN A 216 15.10 -1.65 18.98
C GLN A 216 14.52 -3.00 18.53
N ARG A 217 13.73 -3.67 19.39
CA ARG A 217 13.15 -4.99 19.07
C ARG A 217 12.17 -4.90 17.91
N PHE A 218 11.22 -3.98 17.96
CA PHE A 218 10.21 -3.85 16.90
C PHE A 218 10.81 -3.53 15.52
N PRO A 219 11.70 -2.52 15.37
CA PRO A 219 12.37 -2.27 14.09
C PRO A 219 13.18 -3.46 13.55
N ARG A 220 13.74 -4.30 14.44
CA ARG A 220 14.47 -5.52 14.04
C ARG A 220 13.55 -6.65 13.59
N LEU A 221 12.33 -6.70 14.11
CA LEU A 221 11.35 -7.73 13.75
C LEU A 221 10.64 -7.41 12.42
N VAL A 222 10.37 -6.13 12.15
CA VAL A 222 9.65 -5.71 10.95
C VAL A 222 10.53 -5.91 9.71
N ARG A 223 10.08 -6.80 8.82
CA ARG A 223 10.74 -7.14 7.56
C ARG A 223 10.19 -6.37 6.37
N ALA A 224 8.93 -5.96 6.43
CA ALA A 224 8.23 -5.29 5.32
C ALA A 224 7.14 -4.35 5.80
N ALA A 225 6.72 -3.43 4.94
CA ALA A 225 5.48 -2.71 5.14
C ALA A 225 4.32 -3.68 4.83
N THR A 226 3.22 -3.64 5.60
CA THR A 226 2.07 -4.54 5.35
C THR A 226 1.63 -4.53 3.89
N PRO A 227 1.49 -3.38 3.22
CA PRO A 227 1.03 -3.37 1.84
C PRO A 227 2.02 -3.98 0.85
N ASP A 228 3.32 -3.88 1.11
CA ASP A 228 4.33 -4.53 0.28
C ASP A 228 4.29 -6.05 0.46
N ALA A 229 4.11 -6.53 1.69
CA ALA A 229 3.91 -7.95 1.97
C ALA A 229 2.63 -8.48 1.29
N VAL A 230 1.51 -7.77 1.41
CA VAL A 230 0.26 -8.15 0.73
C VAL A 230 0.45 -8.18 -0.79
N LEU A 231 1.10 -7.16 -1.37
CA LEU A 231 1.36 -7.13 -2.82
C LEU A 231 2.21 -8.33 -3.27
N THR A 232 3.25 -8.71 -2.51
CA THR A 232 4.03 -9.93 -2.79
C THR A 232 3.18 -11.20 -2.68
N GLY A 233 2.28 -11.29 -1.70
CA GLY A 233 1.33 -12.41 -1.61
C GLY A 233 0.35 -12.47 -2.79
N VAL A 234 -0.09 -11.31 -3.27
CA VAL A 234 -0.95 -11.16 -4.44
C VAL A 234 -0.25 -11.59 -5.73
N GLU A 235 1.03 -11.23 -5.90
CA GLU A 235 1.87 -11.71 -7.01
C GLU A 235 2.00 -13.24 -7.00
N LEU A 236 2.28 -13.82 -5.83
CA LEU A 236 2.37 -15.27 -5.67
C LEU A 236 1.05 -15.98 -6.01
N LEU A 237 -0.08 -15.39 -5.63
CA LEU A 237 -1.40 -15.90 -6.00
C LEU A 237 -1.63 -15.82 -7.51
N ALA A 238 -1.24 -14.73 -8.16
CA ALA A 238 -1.36 -14.57 -9.61
C ALA A 238 -0.52 -15.60 -10.38
N ASP A 239 0.75 -15.80 -9.97
CA ASP A 239 1.65 -16.79 -10.56
C ASP A 239 1.06 -18.21 -10.51
N THR A 240 0.39 -18.54 -9.41
CA THR A 240 -0.20 -19.87 -9.21
C THR A 240 -1.61 -20.01 -9.75
N LEU A 241 -2.30 -18.91 -10.04
CA LEU A 241 -3.57 -18.86 -10.75
C LEU A 241 -3.38 -18.98 -12.27
N GLY A 242 -2.26 -18.44 -12.80
CA GLY A 242 -2.00 -18.38 -14.23
C GLY A 242 -2.89 -17.35 -14.95
N GLY A 243 -3.18 -16.22 -14.30
CA GLY A 243 -3.96 -15.14 -14.90
C GLY A 243 -4.18 -13.94 -14.00
N ASP A 244 -4.84 -12.94 -14.56
CA ASP A 244 -5.03 -11.62 -13.96
C ASP A 244 -5.95 -11.67 -12.74
N LEU A 245 -5.57 -10.91 -11.71
CA LEU A 245 -6.36 -10.81 -10.49
C LEU A 245 -6.35 -9.40 -9.92
N VAL A 246 -7.39 -9.10 -9.16
CA VAL A 246 -7.49 -7.88 -8.35
C VAL A 246 -7.88 -8.25 -6.92
N VAL A 247 -7.30 -7.54 -5.96
CA VAL A 247 -7.64 -7.63 -4.54
C VAL A 247 -8.12 -6.29 -4.06
N VAL A 248 -9.25 -6.26 -3.36
CA VAL A 248 -9.78 -5.08 -2.68
C VAL A 248 -9.82 -5.34 -1.18
N ASP A 249 -9.03 -4.59 -0.42
CA ASP A 249 -8.94 -4.69 1.04
C ASP A 249 -9.67 -3.51 1.67
N VAL A 250 -10.90 -3.73 2.12
CA VAL A 250 -11.75 -2.68 2.69
C VAL A 250 -11.50 -2.58 4.20
N GLY A 251 -10.65 -1.62 4.56
CA GLY A 251 -10.32 -1.29 5.94
C GLY A 251 -11.33 -0.33 6.59
N GLY A 252 -11.09 -0.04 7.87
CA GLY A 252 -11.91 0.95 8.58
C GLY A 252 -11.62 2.39 8.15
N ALA A 253 -10.38 2.69 7.74
CA ALA A 253 -9.95 4.04 7.37
C ALA A 253 -9.59 4.17 5.88
N THR A 254 -9.15 3.09 5.24
CA THR A 254 -8.71 3.10 3.84
C THR A 254 -9.23 1.88 3.11
N THR A 255 -9.31 1.98 1.79
CA THR A 255 -9.50 0.84 0.91
C THR A 255 -8.29 0.74 0.00
N ASP A 256 -7.61 -0.39 0.06
CA ASP A 256 -6.44 -0.68 -0.76
C ASP A 256 -6.87 -1.56 -1.94
N VAL A 257 -6.43 -1.23 -3.15
CA VAL A 257 -6.66 -2.05 -4.34
C VAL A 257 -5.32 -2.48 -4.92
N TYR A 258 -5.12 -3.79 -5.03
CA TYR A 258 -3.96 -4.42 -5.63
C TYR A 258 -4.38 -5.09 -6.93
N SER A 259 -3.62 -4.97 -8.00
CA SER A 259 -3.85 -5.81 -9.18
C SER A 259 -2.55 -6.25 -9.83
N VAL A 260 -2.60 -7.46 -10.33
CA VAL A 260 -1.57 -8.10 -11.14
C VAL A 260 -2.22 -8.44 -12.47
N LEU A 261 -1.73 -7.79 -13.53
CA LEU A 261 -2.22 -7.89 -14.89
C LEU A 261 -1.08 -8.45 -15.74
N THR A 262 -1.39 -9.49 -16.52
CA THR A 262 -0.46 -10.09 -17.47
C THR A 262 -0.20 -9.06 -18.57
N PRO A 263 1.05 -8.63 -18.79
CA PRO A 263 1.35 -7.68 -19.87
C PRO A 263 0.94 -8.28 -21.22
N ASP A 264 0.19 -7.53 -22.04
CA ASP A 264 -0.15 -7.95 -23.39
C ASP A 264 1.09 -7.80 -24.29
N GLU A 265 1.64 -8.93 -24.77
CA GLU A 265 2.76 -8.95 -25.72
C GLU A 265 2.45 -8.20 -27.03
N ARG A 266 1.17 -7.98 -27.37
CA ARG A 266 0.76 -7.25 -28.59
C ARG A 266 0.78 -5.72 -28.42
N GLU A 267 0.89 -5.21 -27.19
CA GLU A 267 1.00 -3.78 -26.92
C GLU A 267 2.43 -3.24 -27.04
N THR A 268 3.44 -4.09 -27.24
CA THR A 268 4.85 -3.71 -27.42
C THR A 268 5.21 -3.31 -28.86
N GLY A 269 4.28 -2.67 -29.58
CA GLY A 269 4.51 -2.16 -30.94
C GLY A 269 5.36 -0.86 -30.97
N PRO A 270 6.08 -0.56 -32.08
CA PRO A 270 6.91 0.64 -32.16
C PRO A 270 6.03 1.90 -32.22
N GLY A 271 6.02 2.67 -31.13
CA GLY A 271 5.32 3.96 -31.04
C GLY A 271 4.31 4.12 -29.89
N ARG A 272 4.08 3.10 -29.06
CA ARG A 272 3.31 3.23 -27.81
C ARG A 272 4.25 3.18 -26.61
N GLU A 273 4.04 4.08 -25.63
CA GLU A 273 4.94 4.36 -24.50
C GLU A 273 5.62 3.10 -23.93
N VAL A 274 6.85 2.88 -24.38
CA VAL A 274 7.81 1.97 -23.74
C VAL A 274 8.16 2.61 -22.40
N ALA A 275 7.89 1.89 -21.31
CA ALA A 275 7.95 2.29 -19.90
C ALA A 275 6.69 3.00 -19.34
N GLY A 276 5.68 2.24 -18.90
CA GLY A 276 4.51 2.88 -18.28
C GLY A 276 3.55 1.99 -17.50
N SER A 277 3.01 0.92 -18.10
CA SER A 277 2.05 0.06 -17.39
C SER A 277 2.77 -0.80 -16.37
N LEU A 278 2.41 -0.64 -15.11
CA LEU A 278 2.94 -1.50 -14.07
C LEU A 278 2.17 -2.82 -14.16
N TRP A 279 2.85 -3.94 -14.43
CA TRP A 279 2.23 -5.27 -14.40
C TRP A 279 1.56 -5.56 -13.04
N ARG A 280 2.11 -4.97 -11.98
CA ARG A 280 1.55 -4.95 -10.63
C ARG A 280 1.36 -3.51 -10.17
N ALA A 281 0.24 -3.18 -9.54
CA ALA A 281 0.16 -1.92 -8.82
C ALA A 281 -0.76 -1.99 -7.62
N ARG A 282 -0.65 -0.95 -6.80
CA ARG A 282 -1.45 -0.71 -5.63
C ARG A 282 -1.95 0.73 -5.65
N THR A 283 -3.23 0.93 -5.32
CA THR A 283 -3.76 2.25 -4.96
C THR A 283 -4.31 2.21 -3.54
N VAL A 284 -4.34 3.37 -2.89
CA VAL A 284 -4.83 3.52 -1.51
C VAL A 284 -5.80 4.67 -1.49
N GLU A 285 -7.05 4.36 -1.16
CA GLU A 285 -8.13 5.33 -1.10
C GLU A 285 -8.34 5.75 0.36
N GLY A 286 -7.71 6.88 0.73
CA GLY A 286 -7.69 7.38 2.10
C GLY A 286 -9.03 7.91 2.63
N ASP A 287 -9.98 8.17 1.73
CA ASP A 287 -11.34 8.62 2.04
C ASP A 287 -12.37 7.49 1.97
N LEU A 288 -11.96 6.24 1.70
CA LEU A 288 -12.85 5.10 1.54
C LEU A 288 -12.61 4.04 2.62
N GLY A 289 -13.28 4.13 3.75
CA GLY A 289 -13.20 3.13 4.82
C GLY A 289 -14.50 3.02 5.59
N VAL A 290 -14.76 1.87 6.21
CA VAL A 290 -16.09 1.57 6.81
C VAL A 290 -16.28 2.10 8.24
N ARG A 291 -15.27 2.79 8.80
CA ARG A 291 -15.27 3.38 10.14
C ARG A 291 -14.88 4.86 10.07
N TRP A 292 -13.61 5.19 10.34
CA TRP A 292 -13.07 6.56 10.38
C TRP A 292 -13.45 7.42 9.17
N SER A 293 -13.43 6.85 7.97
CA SER A 293 -13.70 7.55 6.71
C SER A 293 -15.04 7.17 6.08
N ALA A 294 -15.95 6.57 6.83
CA ALA A 294 -17.27 6.16 6.32
C ALA A 294 -18.06 7.32 5.67
N PRO A 295 -18.03 8.57 6.20
CA PRO A 295 -18.66 9.69 5.52
C PRO A 295 -18.05 9.99 4.14
N GLY A 296 -16.75 9.74 3.96
CA GLY A 296 -16.05 9.88 2.68
C GLY A 296 -16.56 8.89 1.65
N VAL A 297 -16.85 7.65 2.04
CA VAL A 297 -17.47 6.63 1.17
C VAL A 297 -18.83 7.12 0.65
N VAL A 298 -19.70 7.63 1.52
CA VAL A 298 -21.03 8.11 1.12
C VAL A 298 -20.91 9.29 0.17
N ARG A 299 -20.03 10.26 0.46
CA ARG A 299 -19.78 11.40 -0.43
C ARG A 299 -19.30 10.93 -1.80
N ALA A 300 -18.31 10.05 -1.85
CA ALA A 300 -17.78 9.54 -3.11
C ALA A 300 -18.83 8.73 -3.89
N ALA A 301 -19.67 7.95 -3.20
CA ALA A 301 -20.76 7.22 -3.83
C ALA A 301 -21.81 8.15 -4.47
N VAL A 302 -22.13 9.29 -3.83
CA VAL A 302 -23.02 10.31 -4.40
C VAL A 302 -22.37 10.97 -5.63
N GLU A 303 -21.10 11.34 -5.56
CA GLU A 303 -20.33 11.90 -6.68
C GLU A 303 -20.31 10.94 -7.90
N GLU A 304 -20.19 9.64 -7.62
CA GLU A 304 -20.20 8.56 -8.60
C GLU A 304 -21.61 8.10 -9.03
N ARG A 305 -22.66 8.78 -8.51
CA ARG A 305 -24.09 8.51 -8.79
C ARG A 305 -24.53 7.08 -8.48
N LEU A 306 -23.99 6.50 -7.41
CA LEU A 306 -24.30 5.14 -6.94
C LEU A 306 -25.46 5.10 -5.93
N LEU A 307 -25.95 6.25 -5.51
CA LEU A 307 -27.01 6.42 -4.52
C LEU A 307 -28.03 7.46 -5.01
N ASP A 308 -29.31 7.21 -4.73
CA ASP A 308 -30.31 8.25 -4.78
C ASP A 308 -30.28 9.13 -3.52
N ALA A 309 -31.08 10.20 -3.51
CA ALA A 309 -31.06 11.18 -2.42
C ALA A 309 -31.52 10.60 -1.07
N GLY A 310 -32.49 9.69 -1.06
CA GLY A 310 -33.02 9.11 0.17
C GLY A 310 -32.04 8.12 0.79
N ASP A 311 -31.46 7.25 -0.04
CA ASP A 311 -30.42 6.31 0.37
C ASP A 311 -29.17 7.03 0.87
N ALA A 312 -28.77 8.13 0.20
CA ALA A 312 -27.64 8.94 0.61
C ALA A 312 -27.83 9.55 2.00
N GLU A 313 -29.01 10.07 2.31
CA GLU A 313 -29.30 10.65 3.63
C GLU A 313 -29.25 9.59 4.74
N ALA A 314 -29.91 8.44 4.54
CA ALA A 314 -29.93 7.35 5.50
C ALA A 314 -28.51 6.79 5.75
N LEU A 315 -27.73 6.57 4.69
CA LEU A 315 -26.35 6.11 4.81
C LEU A 315 -25.43 7.15 5.43
N ALA A 316 -25.66 8.45 5.18
CA ALA A 316 -24.87 9.51 5.80
C ALA A 316 -25.03 9.52 7.33
N VAL A 317 -26.23 9.27 7.85
CA VAL A 317 -26.47 9.11 9.30
C VAL A 317 -25.69 7.90 9.83
N ALA A 318 -25.80 6.76 9.16
CA ALA A 318 -25.10 5.54 9.54
C ALA A 318 -23.57 5.72 9.53
N ALA A 319 -23.04 6.39 8.51
CA ALA A 319 -21.64 6.67 8.32
C ALA A 319 -21.08 7.63 9.38
N ARG A 320 -21.81 8.69 9.74
CA ARG A 320 -21.41 9.61 10.82
C ARG A 320 -21.21 8.88 12.15
N ARG A 321 -22.17 8.03 12.53
CA ARG A 321 -22.09 7.23 13.76
C ARG A 321 -20.82 6.37 13.83
N ARG A 322 -20.40 5.78 12.71
CA ARG A 322 -19.18 4.94 12.61
C ARG A 322 -17.88 5.74 12.66
N ALA A 323 -17.91 6.99 12.19
CA ALA A 323 -16.75 7.88 12.27
C ALA A 323 -16.59 8.48 13.67
N GLU A 324 -17.71 8.76 14.37
CA GLU A 324 -17.73 9.25 15.74
C GLU A 324 -17.32 8.18 16.76
N ASP A 325 -17.72 6.92 16.52
CA ASP A 325 -17.30 5.76 17.30
C ASP A 325 -16.71 4.67 16.38
N PRO A 326 -15.40 4.71 16.08
CA PRO A 326 -14.75 3.68 15.26
C PRO A 326 -14.75 2.28 15.88
N GLY A 327 -14.94 2.19 17.21
CA GLY A 327 -15.08 0.92 17.94
C GLY A 327 -16.46 0.28 17.77
N TYR A 328 -17.40 0.98 17.15
CA TYR A 328 -18.75 0.51 16.89
C TYR A 328 -18.76 -0.81 16.09
N LEU A 329 -19.47 -1.80 16.64
CA LEU A 329 -19.74 -3.08 16.00
C LEU A 329 -21.26 -3.26 15.79
N PRO A 330 -21.71 -3.61 14.57
CA PRO A 330 -23.14 -3.72 14.28
C PRO A 330 -23.75 -4.96 14.93
N VAL A 331 -24.80 -4.77 15.75
CA VAL A 331 -25.50 -5.87 16.45
C VAL A 331 -26.83 -6.23 15.77
N ARG A 332 -27.55 -5.24 15.23
CA ARG A 332 -28.84 -5.46 14.56
C ARG A 332 -28.66 -5.72 13.05
N ALA A 333 -29.64 -6.38 12.44
CA ALA A 333 -29.62 -6.67 11.01
C ALA A 333 -29.50 -5.40 10.14
N ALA A 334 -30.24 -4.34 10.46
CA ALA A 334 -30.15 -3.06 9.76
C ALA A 334 -28.76 -2.41 9.88
N GLU A 335 -28.11 -2.57 11.03
CA GLU A 335 -26.76 -2.04 11.26
C GLU A 335 -25.71 -2.80 10.44
N ARG A 336 -25.85 -4.13 10.34
CA ARG A 336 -25.03 -4.98 9.46
C ARG A 336 -25.25 -4.67 7.98
N ALA A 337 -26.51 -4.48 7.57
CA ALA A 337 -26.85 -4.09 6.20
C ALA A 337 -26.21 -2.74 5.82
N ALA A 338 -26.19 -1.77 6.73
CA ALA A 338 -25.50 -0.50 6.51
C ALA A 338 -23.98 -0.67 6.39
N ASP A 339 -23.34 -1.52 7.21
CA ASP A 339 -21.91 -1.87 7.07
C ASP A 339 -21.63 -2.50 5.72
N ALA A 340 -22.44 -3.48 5.31
CA ALA A 340 -22.30 -4.15 4.04
C ALA A 340 -22.47 -3.19 2.86
N ARG A 341 -23.46 -2.28 2.93
CA ARG A 341 -23.69 -1.27 1.90
C ARG A 341 -22.52 -0.29 1.78
N ILE A 342 -21.99 0.20 2.90
CA ILE A 342 -20.80 1.08 2.90
C ILE A 342 -19.59 0.32 2.36
N GLY A 343 -19.38 -0.94 2.77
CA GLY A 343 -18.29 -1.78 2.29
C GLY A 343 -18.33 -2.02 0.77
N ALA A 344 -19.51 -2.34 0.23
CA ALA A 344 -19.72 -2.51 -1.21
C ALA A 344 -19.41 -1.21 -1.98
N LEU A 345 -19.92 -0.06 -1.52
CA LEU A 345 -19.66 1.23 -2.15
C LEU A 345 -18.16 1.60 -2.11
N ALA A 346 -17.49 1.34 -0.99
CA ALA A 346 -16.05 1.57 -0.87
C ALA A 346 -15.28 0.73 -1.90
N ALA A 347 -15.61 -0.56 -2.03
CA ALA A 347 -14.99 -1.44 -3.01
C ALA A 347 -15.25 -0.99 -4.47
N THR A 348 -16.49 -0.65 -4.82
CA THR A 348 -16.85 -0.17 -6.16
C THR A 348 -16.12 1.12 -6.52
N VAL A 349 -16.16 2.13 -5.65
CA VAL A 349 -15.50 3.42 -5.91
C VAL A 349 -13.98 3.24 -5.98
N ALA A 350 -13.39 2.44 -5.09
CA ALA A 350 -11.95 2.20 -5.10
C ALA A 350 -11.50 1.53 -6.40
N LEU A 351 -12.25 0.55 -6.91
CA LEU A 351 -11.94 -0.10 -8.18
C LEU A 351 -12.11 0.83 -9.38
N ARG A 352 -13.14 1.68 -9.41
CA ARG A 352 -13.27 2.74 -10.43
C ARG A 352 -12.04 3.65 -10.44
N ARG A 353 -11.61 4.14 -9.28
CA ARG A 353 -10.43 5.01 -9.15
C ARG A 353 -9.13 4.29 -9.51
N HIS A 354 -9.00 3.02 -9.16
CA HIS A 354 -7.87 2.18 -9.56
C HIS A 354 -7.80 2.00 -11.08
N ALA A 355 -8.91 1.64 -11.71
CA ALA A 355 -9.01 1.49 -13.17
C ALA A 355 -8.75 2.80 -13.92
N ARG A 356 -8.97 3.97 -13.32
CA ARG A 356 -8.61 5.29 -13.89
C ARG A 356 -7.11 5.59 -13.90
N GLY A 357 -6.29 4.89 -13.11
CA GLY A 357 -4.81 5.02 -13.11
C GLY A 357 -4.23 6.32 -12.56
N ALA A 358 -5.05 7.32 -12.19
CA ALA A 358 -4.56 8.62 -11.68
C ALA A 358 -3.67 8.48 -10.42
N ALA A 359 -4.00 7.52 -9.54
CA ALA A 359 -3.25 7.22 -8.33
C ALA A 359 -2.00 6.35 -8.56
N THR A 360 -1.93 5.59 -9.66
CA THR A 360 -0.72 4.84 -10.06
C THR A 360 0.21 5.66 -10.95
N GLY A 361 -0.29 6.78 -11.51
CA GLY A 361 0.42 7.61 -12.48
C GLY A 361 0.28 7.12 -13.92
N GLU A 362 -0.61 6.15 -14.17
CA GLU A 362 -0.93 5.60 -15.49
C GLU A 362 -2.02 6.44 -16.15
N ARG A 363 -1.66 7.18 -17.22
CA ARG A 363 -2.59 8.10 -17.91
C ARG A 363 -3.74 7.40 -18.62
N ALA A 364 -3.51 6.17 -19.10
CA ALA A 364 -4.50 5.39 -19.83
C ALA A 364 -5.45 4.60 -18.92
N GLY A 365 -5.26 4.66 -17.59
CA GLY A 365 -5.94 3.74 -16.68
C GLY A 365 -5.38 2.33 -16.76
N ARG A 366 -6.02 1.40 -16.04
CA ARG A 366 -5.67 -0.02 -15.99
C ARG A 366 -6.86 -0.85 -16.43
N ASP A 367 -6.67 -1.69 -17.44
CA ASP A 367 -7.72 -2.56 -17.96
C ASP A 367 -7.91 -3.77 -17.06
N LEU A 368 -9.00 -3.81 -16.30
CA LEU A 368 -9.33 -4.92 -15.41
C LEU A 368 -10.36 -5.88 -16.02
N ARG A 369 -10.75 -5.70 -17.29
CA ARG A 369 -11.89 -6.43 -17.90
C ARG A 369 -11.68 -7.94 -17.95
N ASP A 370 -10.43 -8.37 -18.07
CA ASP A 370 -10.04 -9.77 -18.25
C ASP A 370 -9.49 -10.39 -16.95
N VAL A 371 -9.59 -9.66 -15.83
CA VAL A 371 -9.36 -10.19 -14.48
C VAL A 371 -10.26 -11.40 -14.25
N ARG A 372 -9.65 -12.50 -13.80
CA ARG A 372 -10.31 -13.80 -13.58
C ARG A 372 -10.73 -14.00 -12.13
N LEU A 373 -10.07 -13.32 -11.20
CA LEU A 373 -10.30 -13.46 -9.76
C LEU A 373 -10.38 -12.08 -9.09
N LEU A 374 -11.46 -11.86 -8.36
CA LEU A 374 -11.67 -10.70 -7.48
C LEU A 374 -11.59 -11.19 -6.03
N VAL A 375 -10.52 -10.85 -5.34
CA VAL A 375 -10.35 -11.20 -3.92
C VAL A 375 -10.79 -10.02 -3.06
N GLY A 376 -11.76 -10.24 -2.17
CA GLY A 376 -12.12 -9.32 -1.12
C GLY A 376 -11.36 -9.61 0.17
N SER A 377 -10.85 -8.57 0.83
CA SER A 377 -10.25 -8.64 2.16
C SER A 377 -10.79 -7.50 3.03
N GLY A 378 -10.36 -7.46 4.29
CA GLY A 378 -10.71 -6.42 5.23
C GLY A 378 -11.79 -6.86 6.22
N GLY A 379 -11.95 -6.09 7.29
CA GLY A 379 -12.79 -6.47 8.43
C GLY A 379 -14.27 -6.66 8.04
N VAL A 380 -14.78 -5.79 7.16
CA VAL A 380 -16.18 -5.83 6.73
C VAL A 380 -16.50 -7.07 5.90
N LEU A 381 -15.55 -7.57 5.11
CA LEU A 381 -15.73 -8.76 4.27
C LEU A 381 -15.50 -10.04 5.07
N ARG A 382 -14.42 -10.13 5.87
CA ARG A 382 -14.06 -11.38 6.58
C ARG A 382 -15.05 -11.79 7.67
N HIS A 383 -15.73 -10.82 8.28
CA HIS A 383 -16.61 -11.03 9.43
C HIS A 383 -18.09 -10.95 9.04
N ALA A 384 -18.39 -10.68 7.77
CA ALA A 384 -19.75 -10.77 7.24
C ALA A 384 -20.17 -12.22 7.06
N ALA A 385 -21.48 -12.46 7.00
CA ALA A 385 -21.97 -13.76 6.56
C ALA A 385 -21.48 -14.03 5.11
N PRO A 386 -21.15 -15.27 4.73
CA PRO A 386 -20.57 -15.57 3.41
C PRO A 386 -21.37 -14.98 2.23
N ALA A 387 -22.70 -15.08 2.29
CA ALA A 387 -23.58 -14.51 1.26
C ALA A 387 -23.49 -12.98 1.16
N ASP A 388 -23.41 -12.28 2.30
CA ASP A 388 -23.27 -10.82 2.34
C ASP A 388 -21.90 -10.39 1.79
N ALA A 389 -20.83 -11.11 2.14
CA ALA A 389 -19.47 -10.82 1.68
C ALA A 389 -19.34 -10.98 0.16
N VAL A 390 -19.87 -12.08 -0.38
CA VAL A 390 -19.93 -12.28 -1.84
C VAL A 390 -20.83 -11.23 -2.50
N GLY A 391 -21.98 -10.89 -1.89
CA GLY A 391 -22.88 -9.86 -2.38
C GLY A 391 -22.23 -8.47 -2.47
N MET A 392 -21.39 -8.10 -1.50
CA MET A 392 -20.61 -6.86 -1.54
C MET A 392 -19.66 -6.80 -2.75
N LEU A 393 -19.00 -7.92 -3.08
CA LEU A 393 -18.12 -8.01 -4.24
C LEU A 393 -18.89 -8.11 -5.56
N ALA A 394 -20.06 -8.76 -5.56
CA ALA A 394 -20.90 -8.90 -6.75
C ALA A 394 -21.34 -7.54 -7.30
N GLY A 395 -21.56 -6.54 -6.43
CA GLY A 395 -21.88 -5.16 -6.83
C GLY A 395 -20.81 -4.52 -7.72
N VAL A 396 -19.55 -4.93 -7.59
CA VAL A 396 -18.45 -4.48 -8.47
C VAL A 396 -18.58 -5.10 -9.87
N LEU A 397 -18.92 -6.39 -9.94
CA LEU A 397 -18.93 -7.15 -11.20
C LEU A 397 -20.06 -6.73 -12.14
N VAL A 398 -21.12 -6.16 -11.59
CA VAL A 398 -22.26 -5.61 -12.35
C VAL A 398 -22.16 -4.10 -12.57
N ASP A 399 -21.06 -3.47 -12.14
CA ASP A 399 -20.84 -2.05 -12.34
C ASP A 399 -20.37 -1.78 -13.79
N HIS A 400 -21.34 -1.55 -14.66
CA HIS A 400 -21.10 -1.08 -16.03
C HIS A 400 -21.08 0.46 -16.11
N GLY A 401 -21.25 1.14 -14.98
CA GLY A 401 -21.27 2.60 -14.89
C GLY A 401 -19.87 3.21 -14.99
N GLY A 402 -19.81 4.47 -15.40
CA GLY A 402 -18.58 5.27 -15.33
C GLY A 402 -17.60 5.13 -16.50
N GLY A 403 -17.79 4.17 -17.41
CA GLY A 403 -16.97 4.06 -18.64
C GLY A 403 -15.55 3.53 -18.43
N TRP A 404 -15.29 2.83 -17.32
CA TRP A 404 -13.97 2.29 -16.97
C TRP A 404 -13.93 0.76 -17.12
N PRO A 405 -12.77 0.20 -17.45
CA PRO A 405 -12.62 -1.24 -17.70
C PRO A 405 -12.58 -2.02 -16.37
N LEU A 406 -13.74 -2.23 -15.75
CA LEU A 406 -13.89 -3.06 -14.55
C LEU A 406 -13.99 -4.56 -14.88
N PRO A 407 -13.74 -5.46 -13.91
CA PRO A 407 -13.83 -6.90 -14.13
C PRO A 407 -15.22 -7.33 -14.62
N ARG A 408 -15.28 -8.06 -15.74
CA ARG A 408 -16.54 -8.48 -16.36
C ARG A 408 -17.07 -9.82 -15.86
N ALA A 409 -16.16 -10.77 -15.59
CA ALA A 409 -16.50 -12.15 -15.27
C ALA A 409 -15.56 -12.74 -14.21
N ALA A 410 -14.95 -11.89 -13.38
CA ALA A 410 -14.06 -12.35 -12.32
C ALA A 410 -14.86 -13.16 -11.28
N ARG A 411 -14.29 -14.28 -10.82
CA ARG A 411 -14.86 -15.03 -9.70
C ARG A 411 -14.60 -14.25 -8.40
N PRO A 412 -15.62 -13.90 -7.60
CA PRO A 412 -15.39 -13.30 -6.29
C PRO A 412 -14.96 -14.38 -5.29
N VAL A 413 -14.00 -14.04 -4.42
CA VAL A 413 -13.59 -14.84 -3.27
C VAL A 413 -13.25 -13.91 -2.11
N VAL A 414 -13.40 -14.36 -0.87
CA VAL A 414 -13.03 -13.57 0.31
C VAL A 414 -11.84 -14.22 1.00
N ASP A 415 -10.78 -13.45 1.26
CA ASP A 415 -9.67 -13.85 2.12
C ASP A 415 -10.08 -13.71 3.59
N VAL A 416 -10.89 -14.67 4.06
CA VAL A 416 -11.43 -14.71 5.43
C VAL A 416 -10.30 -14.80 6.45
N ASP A 417 -9.30 -15.61 6.14
CA ASP A 417 -8.17 -15.92 7.02
C ASP A 417 -7.01 -14.91 6.95
N TYR A 418 -7.05 -13.97 5.99
CA TYR A 418 -6.01 -12.96 5.78
C TYR A 418 -4.63 -13.55 5.48
N VAL A 419 -4.60 -14.52 4.58
CA VAL A 419 -3.38 -15.26 4.26
C VAL A 419 -2.43 -14.48 3.37
N LEU A 420 -2.88 -13.46 2.64
CA LEU A 420 -2.05 -12.76 1.65
C LEU A 420 -0.81 -12.07 2.28
N ALA A 421 -0.95 -11.45 3.45
CA ALA A 421 0.19 -10.84 4.13
C ALA A 421 1.22 -11.88 4.59
N ALA A 422 0.76 -13.00 5.15
CA ALA A 422 1.62 -14.10 5.59
C ALA A 422 2.31 -14.79 4.40
N ALA A 423 1.58 -15.03 3.32
CA ALA A 423 2.13 -15.60 2.08
C ALA A 423 3.24 -14.71 1.52
N GLY A 424 3.04 -13.39 1.46
CA GLY A 424 4.08 -12.48 0.97
C GLY A 424 5.31 -12.39 1.88
N LEU A 425 5.13 -12.46 3.20
CA LEU A 425 6.24 -12.54 4.17
C LEU A 425 7.08 -13.81 4.00
N LEU A 426 6.46 -14.92 3.63
CA LEU A 426 7.11 -16.22 3.45
C LEU A 426 7.63 -16.46 2.02
N ALA A 427 7.15 -15.71 1.02
CA ALA A 427 7.39 -16.00 -0.40
C ALA A 427 8.87 -16.16 -0.78
N GLY A 428 9.76 -15.39 -0.16
CA GLY A 428 11.20 -15.43 -0.44
C GLY A 428 11.92 -16.63 0.19
N GLU A 429 11.63 -16.94 1.46
CA GLU A 429 12.35 -17.95 2.24
C GLU A 429 11.67 -19.32 2.21
N HIS A 430 10.34 -19.36 2.13
CA HIS A 430 9.50 -20.57 2.21
C HIS A 430 8.43 -20.57 1.10
N PRO A 431 8.84 -20.61 -0.19
CA PRO A 431 7.91 -20.45 -1.31
C PRO A 431 6.84 -21.56 -1.39
N VAL A 432 7.14 -22.78 -0.94
CA VAL A 432 6.17 -23.89 -0.92
C VAL A 432 5.05 -23.61 0.08
N ALA A 433 5.39 -23.25 1.31
CA ALA A 433 4.42 -22.89 2.35
C ALA A 433 3.59 -21.66 1.94
N ALA A 434 4.22 -20.66 1.35
CA ALA A 434 3.54 -19.46 0.86
C ALA A 434 2.50 -19.78 -0.23
N ARG A 435 2.79 -20.69 -1.16
CA ARG A 435 1.83 -21.14 -2.19
C ARG A 435 0.70 -21.99 -1.60
N ALA A 436 1.01 -22.82 -0.60
CA ALA A 436 0.01 -23.62 0.10
C ALA A 436 -1.01 -22.72 0.82
N LEU A 437 -0.55 -21.63 1.46
CA LEU A 437 -1.42 -20.66 2.12
C LEU A 437 -2.45 -20.01 1.20
N THR A 438 -2.07 -19.67 -0.03
CA THR A 438 -2.97 -19.00 -0.98
C THR A 438 -3.80 -19.96 -1.82
N ALA A 439 -3.55 -21.28 -1.73
CA ALA A 439 -4.27 -22.29 -2.48
C ALA A 439 -5.80 -22.28 -2.28
N PRO A 440 -6.34 -22.10 -1.05
CA PRO A 440 -7.78 -22.04 -0.83
C PRO A 440 -8.49 -20.93 -1.61
N LEU A 441 -7.81 -19.78 -1.82
CA LEU A 441 -8.38 -18.65 -2.57
C LEU A 441 -8.64 -19.00 -4.06
N ARG A 442 -7.90 -19.98 -4.60
CA ARG A 442 -8.05 -20.45 -6.00
C ARG A 442 -9.13 -21.51 -6.15
N ALA A 443 -9.34 -22.34 -5.13
CA ALA A 443 -10.18 -23.53 -5.20
C ALA A 443 -11.69 -23.26 -5.15
N GLY A 444 -12.10 -22.05 -4.70
CA GLY A 444 -13.50 -21.75 -4.41
C GLY A 444 -13.85 -22.23 -3.01
N GLY A 445 -14.04 -21.27 -2.10
CA GLY A 445 -14.56 -21.53 -0.76
C GLY A 445 -16.07 -21.58 -0.76
#